data_AF-A0A815RRK0-F1
#
_entry.id   AF-A0A815RRK0-F1
#
_cell.length_a   1.000
_cell.length_b   1.000
_cell.length_c   1.000
_cell.angle_alpha   90.00
_cell.angle_beta   90.00
_cell.angle_gamma   90.00
#
_symmetry.space_group_name_H-M   'P 1'
#
loop_
_entity.id
_entity.type
_entity.pdbx_description
1 polymer ?
#
loop_
_entity_poly.entity_id
_entity_poly.type
_entity_poly.pdbx_seq_one_letter_code
_entity_poly.pdbx_strand_id
1 'polypeptide(L)'
;MSDYINSSSTRERTHAAKEADRQAAESSKYVPKVTIENPNRSVPAEIKNRDHSINNTDRSVKVPIFYSTISVASAFIIVTVIFCYYCVTHGPVSSLTKGLFLLLSTGFWGFFMVAFVPPVPQAQSYHDFADRRSLRQLIPSLSFINIPNALDVLSNIPFLIVGLYGLYLLLTPKTIVFLTSFEKFGWIIFFISIAFVCVGSAYYHLRPYNSTLVWDRLPMTVGFSSLVGLLIDERINPILGKALFPFLLAAGFASCAYWYYRDDLRPYILVQFFPMIYIPMLLLISSSVYSHTLCYIYACTLYSLAKLSEVTDKQVFRLTLNTISGHTLKHLLAASGIAIILYMLKVRVIL
;
A
#
# COMPACT_ATOMS: atom_id res chain seq x y z
N MET A 1 10.08 49.44 26.92
CA MET A 1 9.80 48.46 25.84
C MET A 1 9.62 47.02 26.39
N SER A 2 9.41 46.83 27.70
CA SER A 2 9.10 45.51 28.32
C SER A 2 7.61 45.27 28.54
N ASP A 3 6.78 46.32 28.58
CA ASP A 3 5.38 46.18 29.00
C ASP A 3 4.39 45.87 27.86
N TYR A 4 4.86 45.92 26.61
CA TYR A 4 4.06 45.57 25.43
C TYR A 4 4.16 44.08 25.04
N ILE A 5 5.16 43.34 25.55
CA ILE A 5 5.36 41.92 25.20
C ILE A 5 4.61 40.99 26.19
N ASN A 6 4.30 41.46 27.40
CA ASN A 6 3.65 40.64 28.42
C ASN A 6 2.10 40.62 28.29
N SER A 7 1.52 41.61 27.60
CA SER A 7 0.05 41.70 27.42
C SER A 7 -0.46 40.84 26.27
N SER A 8 0.37 40.57 25.24
CA SER A 8 0.03 39.68 24.11
C SER A 8 0.04 38.22 24.52
N SER A 9 1.04 37.76 25.29
CA SER A 9 1.11 36.37 25.76
C SER A 9 0.00 36.02 26.75
N THR A 10 -0.50 37.01 27.49
CA THR A 10 -1.60 36.82 28.45
C THR A 10 -2.96 36.74 27.76
N ARG A 11 -3.16 37.49 26.66
CA ARG A 11 -4.35 37.42 25.80
C ARG A 11 -4.42 36.12 24.99
N GLU A 12 -3.29 35.64 24.46
CA GLU A 12 -3.26 34.36 23.72
C GLU A 12 -3.54 33.16 24.64
N ARG A 13 -3.02 33.17 25.88
CA ARG A 13 -3.31 32.13 26.88
C ARG A 13 -4.77 32.12 27.33
N THR A 14 -5.42 33.28 27.41
CA THR A 14 -6.85 33.36 27.76
C THR A 14 -7.76 32.96 26.60
N HIS A 15 -7.35 33.17 25.35
CA HIS A 15 -8.10 32.68 24.18
C HIS A 15 -7.99 31.16 24.05
N ALA A 16 -6.78 30.60 24.20
CA ALA A 16 -6.55 29.15 24.16
C ALA A 16 -7.28 28.39 25.28
N ALA A 17 -7.36 28.97 26.49
CA ALA A 17 -8.12 28.39 27.60
C ALA A 17 -9.64 28.39 27.32
N LYS A 18 -10.17 29.47 26.73
CA LYS A 18 -11.59 29.54 26.32
C LYS A 18 -11.94 28.57 25.19
N GLU A 19 -11.02 28.35 24.25
CA GLU A 19 -11.18 27.37 23.16
C GLU A 19 -11.18 25.93 23.72
N ALA A 20 -10.30 25.64 24.69
CA ALA A 20 -10.22 24.35 25.37
C ALA A 20 -11.47 24.04 26.20
N ASP A 21 -12.01 25.02 26.92
CA ASP A 21 -13.28 24.88 27.66
C ASP A 21 -14.49 24.69 26.71
N ARG A 22 -14.47 25.32 25.53
CA ARG A 22 -15.50 25.11 24.50
C ARG A 22 -15.46 23.70 23.90
N GLN A 23 -14.27 23.18 23.62
CA GLN A 23 -14.06 21.82 23.14
C GLN A 23 -14.42 20.77 24.22
N ALA A 24 -14.12 21.06 25.49
CA ALA A 24 -14.54 20.23 26.61
C ALA A 24 -16.08 20.21 26.77
N ALA A 25 -16.74 21.35 26.60
CA ALA A 25 -18.20 21.45 26.65
C ALA A 25 -18.89 20.71 25.50
N GLU A 26 -18.32 20.74 24.28
CA GLU A 26 -18.81 19.97 23.13
C GLU A 26 -18.59 18.46 23.28
N SER A 27 -17.49 18.03 23.91
CA SER A 27 -17.23 16.62 24.22
C SER A 27 -18.19 16.04 25.27
N SER A 28 -18.77 16.86 26.14
CA SER A 28 -19.74 16.42 27.15
C SER A 28 -21.15 16.16 26.60
N LYS A 29 -21.44 16.57 25.36
CA LYS A 29 -22.76 16.35 24.72
C LYS A 29 -23.00 14.91 24.24
N TYR A 30 -21.98 14.05 24.27
CA TYR A 30 -22.07 12.64 23.89
C TYR A 30 -21.57 11.73 25.02
N VAL A 31 -22.27 11.76 26.16
CA VAL A 31 -22.16 10.70 27.17
C VAL A 31 -23.45 9.86 27.10
N PRO A 32 -23.39 8.56 26.72
CA PRO A 32 -24.55 7.70 26.84
C PRO A 32 -24.90 7.56 28.33
N LYS A 33 -26.15 7.87 28.70
CA LYS A 33 -26.68 7.57 30.04
C LYS A 33 -26.61 6.07 30.27
N VAL A 34 -25.66 5.62 31.09
CA VAL A 34 -25.69 4.29 31.68
C VAL A 34 -26.70 4.32 32.81
N THR A 35 -27.88 3.76 32.57
CA THR A 35 -28.86 3.50 33.62
C THR A 35 -28.32 2.36 34.49
N ILE A 36 -28.03 2.65 35.76
CA ILE A 36 -27.70 1.63 36.76
C ILE A 36 -29.01 0.94 37.16
N GLU A 37 -29.21 -0.30 36.72
CA GLU A 37 -30.30 -1.14 37.23
C GLU A 37 -29.97 -1.69 38.63
N ASN A 38 -30.96 -1.59 39.50
CA ASN A 38 -30.97 -1.97 40.90
C ASN A 38 -31.02 -3.51 41.05
N PRO A 39 -30.14 -4.17 41.83
CA PRO A 39 -30.01 -5.64 41.80
C PRO A 39 -31.08 -6.42 42.58
N ASN A 40 -32.16 -5.80 43.05
CA ASN A 40 -33.19 -6.47 43.85
C ASN A 40 -34.62 -6.22 43.34
N ARG A 41 -34.97 -6.74 42.16
CA ARG A 41 -36.38 -6.94 41.77
C ARG A 41 -36.58 -8.34 41.18
N SER A 42 -37.31 -9.15 41.94
CA SER A 42 -37.84 -10.46 41.55
C SER A 42 -38.77 -10.33 40.34
N VAL A 43 -38.45 -11.04 39.26
CA VAL A 43 -39.25 -11.13 38.03
C VAL A 43 -40.35 -12.19 38.21
N PRO A 44 -41.63 -11.90 37.87
CA PRO A 44 -42.69 -12.91 37.86
C PRO A 44 -42.50 -13.93 36.72
N ALA A 45 -42.80 -15.19 37.01
CA ALA A 45 -42.74 -16.30 36.08
C ALA A 45 -43.90 -16.25 35.06
N GLU A 46 -43.79 -15.41 34.05
CA GLU A 46 -44.67 -15.44 32.87
C GLU A 46 -43.96 -14.78 31.70
N ILE A 47 -43.18 -15.57 30.96
CA ILE A 47 -42.86 -15.52 29.51
C ILE A 47 -42.00 -16.78 29.26
N LYS A 48 -42.66 -17.95 29.32
CA LYS A 48 -42.22 -19.16 28.63
C LYS A 48 -43.22 -19.31 27.49
N ASN A 49 -42.72 -19.45 26.27
CA ASN A 49 -43.46 -19.49 24.99
C ASN A 49 -43.66 -18.14 24.29
N ARG A 50 -42.56 -17.54 23.83
CA ARG A 50 -42.54 -16.96 22.49
C ARG A 50 -41.43 -17.62 21.70
N ASP A 51 -41.85 -18.22 20.61
CA ASP A 51 -41.13 -19.13 19.75
C ASP A 51 -39.75 -18.63 19.30
N HIS A 52 -38.82 -19.57 19.28
CA HIS A 52 -37.68 -19.56 18.39
C HIS A 52 -38.15 -19.59 16.92
N SER A 53 -38.37 -18.43 16.33
CA SER A 53 -38.25 -18.23 14.89
C SER A 53 -37.03 -17.35 14.60
N ILE A 54 -35.84 -17.86 14.95
CA ILE A 54 -34.61 -17.36 14.34
C ILE A 54 -34.74 -17.69 12.86
N ASN A 55 -34.86 -16.66 12.02
CA ASN A 55 -34.88 -16.73 10.56
C ASN A 55 -33.76 -17.65 10.03
N ASN A 56 -34.10 -18.90 9.77
CA ASN A 56 -33.22 -19.90 9.15
C ASN A 56 -32.95 -19.58 7.66
N THR A 57 -33.67 -18.61 7.10
CA THR A 57 -33.55 -18.09 5.73
C THR A 57 -32.29 -17.28 5.49
N ASP A 58 -31.69 -16.67 6.51
CA ASP A 58 -30.50 -15.80 6.32
C ASP A 58 -29.19 -16.61 6.26
N ARG A 59 -29.13 -17.79 6.93
CA ARG A 59 -27.99 -18.71 6.80
C ARG A 59 -28.02 -19.49 5.49
N SER A 60 -29.20 -19.89 5.02
CA SER A 60 -29.34 -20.66 3.78
C SER A 60 -29.07 -19.85 2.52
N VAL A 61 -29.13 -18.51 2.57
CA VAL A 61 -28.83 -17.62 1.43
C VAL A 61 -27.35 -17.18 1.43
N LYS A 62 -26.74 -16.97 2.59
CA LYS A 62 -25.31 -16.58 2.70
C LYS A 62 -24.35 -17.68 2.28
N VAL A 63 -24.70 -18.95 2.53
CA VAL A 63 -23.87 -20.10 2.17
C VAL A 63 -23.76 -20.31 0.64
N PRO A 64 -24.86 -20.32 -0.15
CA PRO A 64 -24.79 -20.39 -1.62
C PRO A 64 -24.02 -19.25 -2.26
N ILE A 65 -24.19 -18.01 -1.76
CA ILE A 65 -23.50 -16.84 -2.28
C ILE A 65 -21.98 -17.00 -2.08
N PHE A 66 -21.54 -17.42 -0.90
CA PHE A 66 -20.12 -17.64 -0.61
C PHE A 66 -19.47 -18.71 -1.52
N TYR A 67 -20.12 -19.85 -1.71
CA TYR A 67 -19.63 -20.89 -2.63
C TYR A 67 -19.60 -20.41 -4.09
N SER A 68 -20.62 -19.64 -4.52
CA SER A 68 -20.67 -19.08 -5.87
C SER A 68 -19.54 -18.06 -6.12
N THR A 69 -19.22 -17.22 -5.13
CA THR A 69 -18.15 -16.23 -5.20
C THR A 69 -16.77 -16.89 -5.34
N ILE A 70 -16.48 -17.91 -4.52
CA ILE A 70 -15.22 -18.66 -4.62
C ILE A 70 -15.12 -19.37 -5.97
N SER A 71 -16.23 -19.91 -6.47
CA SER A 71 -16.28 -20.58 -7.77
C SER A 71 -15.96 -19.61 -8.92
N VAL A 72 -16.47 -18.38 -8.90
CA VAL A 72 -16.23 -17.37 -9.95
C VAL A 72 -14.77 -16.91 -9.98
N ALA A 73 -14.18 -16.62 -8.80
CA ALA A 73 -12.76 -16.28 -8.71
C ALA A 73 -11.86 -17.42 -9.19
N SER A 74 -12.17 -18.65 -8.76
CA SER A 74 -11.41 -19.86 -9.14
C SER A 74 -11.47 -20.11 -10.64
N ALA A 75 -12.64 -19.95 -11.26
CA ALA A 75 -12.79 -20.06 -12.71
C ALA A 75 -11.92 -19.04 -13.47
N PHE A 76 -11.88 -17.78 -13.01
CA PHE A 76 -11.04 -16.77 -13.65
C PHE A 76 -9.54 -17.05 -13.49
N ILE A 77 -9.12 -17.57 -12.34
CA ILE A 77 -7.75 -18.04 -12.12
C ILE A 77 -7.41 -19.16 -13.10
N ILE A 78 -8.29 -20.15 -13.27
CA ILE A 78 -8.12 -21.25 -14.22
C ILE A 78 -7.97 -20.71 -15.65
N VAL A 79 -8.86 -19.80 -16.08
CA VAL A 79 -8.77 -19.15 -17.41
C VAL A 79 -7.44 -18.43 -17.58
N THR A 80 -6.95 -17.75 -16.54
CA THR A 80 -5.65 -17.06 -16.56
C THR A 80 -4.50 -18.02 -16.73
N VAL A 81 -4.51 -19.14 -16.00
CA VAL A 81 -3.47 -20.18 -16.11
C VAL A 81 -3.50 -20.83 -17.50
N ILE A 82 -4.68 -21.17 -18.02
CA ILE A 82 -4.85 -21.73 -19.37
C ILE A 82 -4.32 -20.75 -20.42
N PHE A 83 -4.65 -19.46 -20.32
CA PHE A 83 -4.17 -18.45 -21.26
C PHE A 83 -2.64 -18.30 -21.21
N CYS A 84 -2.05 -18.30 -20.02
CA CYS A 84 -0.59 -18.26 -19.86
C CYS A 84 0.07 -19.50 -20.46
N TYR A 85 -0.47 -20.69 -20.16
CA TYR A 85 0.01 -21.96 -20.71
C TYR A 85 -0.06 -21.95 -22.24
N TYR A 86 -1.17 -21.48 -22.82
CA TYR A 86 -1.33 -21.35 -24.26
C TYR A 86 -0.29 -20.40 -24.88
N CYS A 87 -0.07 -19.22 -24.29
CA CYS A 87 0.95 -18.28 -24.75
C CYS A 87 2.36 -18.87 -24.74
N VAL A 88 2.66 -19.73 -23.76
CA VAL A 88 3.97 -20.38 -23.63
C VAL A 88 4.14 -21.52 -24.63
N THR A 89 3.07 -22.29 -24.91
CA THR A 89 3.17 -23.56 -25.65
C THR A 89 2.78 -23.49 -27.13
N HIS A 90 1.91 -22.55 -27.53
CA HIS A 90 1.31 -22.50 -28.87
C HIS A 90 1.80 -21.32 -29.73
N GLY A 91 2.87 -20.63 -29.30
CA GLY A 91 3.51 -19.56 -30.07
C GLY A 91 2.97 -18.15 -29.80
N PRO A 92 3.45 -17.15 -30.56
CA PRO A 92 3.24 -15.74 -30.25
C PRO A 92 1.77 -15.32 -30.46
N VAL A 93 1.06 -15.17 -29.35
CA VAL A 93 -0.23 -14.47 -29.32
C VAL A 93 -0.03 -12.99 -29.69
N SER A 94 -0.98 -12.41 -30.43
CA SER A 94 -0.88 -11.00 -30.84
C SER A 94 -0.79 -10.04 -29.63
N SER A 95 -0.10 -8.92 -29.79
CA SER A 95 -0.03 -7.88 -28.75
C SER A 95 -1.41 -7.36 -28.34
N LEU A 96 -2.34 -7.28 -29.31
CA LEU A 96 -3.72 -6.86 -29.09
C LEU A 96 -4.45 -7.85 -28.17
N THR A 97 -4.35 -9.15 -28.45
CA THR A 97 -4.98 -10.20 -27.64
C THR A 97 -4.44 -10.22 -26.21
N LYS A 98 -3.11 -10.09 -26.05
CA LYS A 98 -2.49 -9.96 -24.71
C LYS A 98 -2.99 -8.71 -23.99
N GLY A 99 -2.97 -7.56 -24.65
CA GLY A 99 -3.46 -6.30 -24.09
C GLY A 99 -4.93 -6.36 -23.67
N LEU A 100 -5.79 -6.98 -24.47
CA LEU A 100 -7.21 -7.17 -24.16
C LEU A 100 -7.39 -8.11 -22.96
N PHE A 101 -6.69 -9.25 -22.95
CA PHE A 101 -6.72 -10.19 -21.83
C PHE A 101 -6.32 -9.50 -20.52
N LEU A 102 -5.25 -8.71 -20.56
CA LEU A 102 -4.76 -7.94 -19.43
C LEU A 102 -5.78 -6.92 -18.92
N LEU A 103 -6.41 -6.17 -19.82
CA LEU A 103 -7.44 -5.19 -19.47
C LEU A 103 -8.67 -5.86 -18.86
N LEU A 104 -9.15 -6.95 -19.46
CA LEU A 104 -10.28 -7.73 -18.96
C LEU A 104 -9.97 -8.36 -17.60
N SER A 105 -8.74 -8.83 -17.39
CA SER A 105 -8.30 -9.36 -16.09
C SER A 105 -8.32 -8.29 -15.00
N THR A 106 -7.74 -7.12 -15.26
CA THR A 106 -7.77 -6.00 -14.32
C THR A 106 -9.21 -5.56 -14.03
N GLY A 107 -10.05 -5.43 -15.06
CA GLY A 107 -11.45 -5.08 -14.92
C GLY A 107 -12.25 -6.11 -14.13
N PHE A 108 -12.03 -7.40 -14.38
CA PHE A 108 -12.65 -8.49 -13.64
C PHE A 108 -12.28 -8.45 -12.16
N TRP A 109 -10.99 -8.35 -11.81
CA TRP A 109 -10.57 -8.32 -10.40
C TRP A 109 -11.03 -7.05 -9.68
N GLY A 110 -11.05 -5.91 -10.40
CA GLY A 110 -11.65 -4.66 -9.91
C GLY A 110 -13.13 -4.82 -9.57
N PHE A 111 -13.92 -5.32 -10.52
CA PHE A 111 -15.34 -5.60 -10.31
C PHE A 111 -15.56 -6.62 -9.20
N PHE A 112 -14.79 -7.71 -9.19
CA PHE A 112 -14.90 -8.78 -8.22
C PHE A 112 -14.70 -8.26 -6.79
N MET A 113 -13.67 -7.44 -6.55
CA MET A 113 -13.43 -6.82 -5.25
C MET A 113 -14.59 -5.93 -4.81
N VAL A 114 -15.15 -5.14 -5.71
CA VAL A 114 -16.26 -4.22 -5.37
C VAL A 114 -17.55 -4.99 -5.11
N ALA A 115 -17.85 -6.00 -5.92
CA ALA A 115 -19.12 -6.72 -5.90
C ALA A 115 -19.20 -7.80 -4.80
N PHE A 116 -18.08 -8.46 -4.48
CA PHE A 116 -18.11 -9.66 -3.63
C PHE A 116 -17.28 -9.58 -2.36
N VAL A 117 -16.32 -8.66 -2.26
CA VAL A 117 -15.52 -8.49 -1.04
C VAL A 117 -16.12 -7.34 -0.25
N PRO A 118 -16.53 -7.53 1.03
CA PRO A 118 -17.00 -6.43 1.86
C PRO A 118 -15.97 -5.30 1.97
N PRO A 119 -16.40 -4.03 2.15
CA PRO A 119 -15.48 -2.91 2.39
C PRO A 119 -14.44 -3.26 3.46
N VAL A 120 -13.18 -2.93 3.19
CA VAL A 120 -12.06 -3.25 4.09
C VAL A 120 -11.61 -1.98 4.79
N PRO A 121 -12.02 -1.75 6.06
CA PRO A 121 -11.64 -0.55 6.79
C PRO A 121 -10.17 -0.56 7.18
N GLN A 122 -9.61 0.62 7.43
CA GLN A 122 -8.27 0.74 7.96
C GLN A 122 -8.24 0.36 9.44
N ALA A 123 -7.74 -0.82 9.73
CA ALA A 123 -7.49 -1.25 11.11
C ALA A 123 -6.55 -0.26 11.81
N GLN A 124 -6.95 0.24 12.99
CA GLN A 124 -6.15 1.17 13.79
C GLN A 124 -4.90 0.50 14.37
N SER A 125 -4.95 -0.82 14.58
CA SER A 125 -3.80 -1.63 14.97
C SER A 125 -2.67 -1.63 13.93
N TYR A 126 -2.93 -1.16 12.71
CA TYR A 126 -1.89 -0.95 11.69
C TYR A 126 -0.84 0.09 12.11
N HIS A 127 -1.19 0.99 13.03
CA HIS A 127 -0.29 2.00 13.59
C HIS A 127 0.52 1.47 14.79
N ASP A 128 0.23 0.25 15.26
CA ASP A 128 0.84 -0.32 16.46
C ASP A 128 2.14 -1.09 16.15
N PHE A 129 3.21 -0.34 15.86
CA PHE A 129 4.54 -0.91 15.60
C PHE A 129 5.11 -1.65 16.81
N ALA A 130 5.89 -2.70 16.52
CA ALA A 130 6.61 -3.49 17.51
C ALA A 130 7.75 -2.70 18.17
N ASP A 131 8.55 -1.99 17.37
CA ASP A 131 9.66 -1.19 17.87
C ASP A 131 9.28 0.30 17.95
N ARG A 132 9.04 0.77 19.17
CA ARG A 132 8.69 2.16 19.45
C ARG A 132 9.87 2.97 19.97
N ARG A 133 11.08 2.41 19.94
CA ARG A 133 12.25 3.08 20.50
C ARG A 133 12.56 4.36 19.73
N SER A 134 12.89 5.41 20.46
CA SER A 134 13.35 6.66 19.86
C SER A 134 14.84 6.62 19.57
N LEU A 135 15.31 7.54 18.72
CA LEU A 135 16.74 7.63 18.37
C LEU A 135 17.60 7.86 19.62
N ARG A 136 17.12 8.64 20.59
CA ARG A 136 17.80 8.84 21.88
C ARG A 136 18.00 7.54 22.65
N GLN A 137 17.06 6.61 22.58
CA GLN A 137 17.17 5.31 23.25
C GLN A 137 18.14 4.37 22.52
N LEU A 138 18.22 4.47 21.19
CA LEU A 138 19.12 3.65 20.37
C LEU A 138 20.56 4.17 20.37
N ILE A 139 20.74 5.48 20.30
CA ILE A 139 22.04 6.16 20.19
C ILE A 139 22.08 7.29 21.22
N PRO A 140 22.49 7.01 22.48
CA PRO A 140 22.46 7.99 23.56
C PRO A 140 23.29 9.26 23.30
N SER A 141 24.35 9.15 22.49
CA SER A 141 25.19 10.30 22.08
C SER A 141 24.45 11.32 21.19
N LEU A 142 23.32 10.93 20.58
CA LEU A 142 22.46 11.81 19.77
C LEU A 142 21.20 12.27 20.53
N SER A 143 21.28 12.39 21.87
CA SER A 143 20.12 12.68 22.73
C SER A 143 19.41 14.02 22.47
N PHE A 144 20.03 14.92 21.72
CA PHE A 144 19.45 16.21 21.33
C PHE A 144 18.47 16.09 20.15
N ILE A 145 18.40 14.94 19.46
CA ILE A 145 17.46 14.67 18.36
C ILE A 145 16.40 13.67 18.83
N ASN A 146 15.13 14.06 18.83
CA ASN A 146 14.02 13.18 19.18
C ASN A 146 13.30 12.65 17.92
N ILE A 147 13.67 11.45 17.48
CA ILE A 147 12.96 10.72 16.42
C ILE A 147 12.25 9.53 17.06
N PRO A 148 10.90 9.52 17.19
CA PRO A 148 10.15 8.34 17.62
C PRO A 148 10.19 7.25 16.52
N ASN A 149 9.95 5.99 16.89
CA ASN A 149 9.96 4.84 15.97
C ASN A 149 11.20 4.85 15.06
N ALA A 150 12.37 5.09 15.65
CA ALA A 150 13.52 5.59 14.91
C ALA A 150 14.01 4.64 13.82
N LEU A 151 13.98 3.32 14.05
CA LEU A 151 14.37 2.36 13.02
C LEU A 151 13.37 2.32 11.86
N ASP A 152 12.07 2.48 12.11
CA ASP A 152 11.07 2.54 11.04
C ASP A 152 11.20 3.84 10.22
N VAL A 153 11.57 4.96 10.85
CA VAL A 153 11.89 6.22 10.16
C VAL A 153 13.18 6.10 9.33
N LEU A 154 14.27 5.65 9.94
CA LEU A 154 15.60 5.64 9.31
C LEU A 154 15.76 4.55 8.24
N SER A 155 15.07 3.42 8.37
CA SER A 155 15.08 2.35 7.36
C SER A 155 14.44 2.73 6.02
N ASN A 156 13.89 3.94 5.91
CA ASN A 156 13.43 4.53 4.66
C ASN A 156 14.54 5.21 3.82
N ILE A 157 15.67 5.56 4.43
CA ILE A 157 16.82 6.20 3.75
C ILE A 157 17.28 5.42 2.50
N PRO A 158 17.35 4.07 2.50
CA PRO A 158 17.69 3.30 1.30
C PRO A 158 16.78 3.61 0.09
N PHE A 159 15.48 3.87 0.28
CA PHE A 159 14.62 4.29 -0.84
C PHE A 159 15.07 5.62 -1.44
N LEU A 160 15.45 6.60 -0.59
CA LEU A 160 15.95 7.89 -1.07
C LEU A 160 17.24 7.72 -1.87
N ILE A 161 18.18 6.91 -1.36
CA ILE A 161 19.45 6.63 -2.05
C ILE A 161 19.20 6.02 -3.42
N VAL A 162 18.38 4.95 -3.49
CA VAL A 162 18.07 4.26 -4.74
C VAL A 162 17.28 5.16 -5.69
N GLY A 163 16.31 5.93 -5.18
CA GLY A 163 15.53 6.91 -5.94
C GLY A 163 16.41 7.98 -6.60
N LEU A 164 17.25 8.65 -5.81
CA LEU A 164 18.14 9.69 -6.31
C LEU A 164 19.22 9.13 -7.25
N TYR A 165 19.78 7.97 -6.95
CA TYR A 165 20.78 7.35 -7.84
C TYR A 165 20.17 6.92 -9.18
N GLY A 166 18.93 6.40 -9.16
CA GLY A 166 18.18 6.12 -10.38
C GLY A 166 17.94 7.37 -11.23
N LEU A 167 17.50 8.46 -10.61
CA LEU A 167 17.31 9.74 -11.31
C LEU A 167 18.63 10.27 -11.88
N TYR A 168 19.71 10.23 -11.10
CA TYR A 168 21.03 10.62 -11.57
C TYR A 168 21.44 9.83 -12.82
N LEU A 169 21.31 8.51 -12.81
CA LEU A 169 21.63 7.68 -13.97
C LEU A 169 20.74 8.01 -15.17
N LEU A 170 19.43 8.17 -14.99
CA LEU A 170 18.50 8.53 -16.07
C LEU A 170 18.81 9.89 -16.70
N LEU A 171 19.22 10.87 -15.91
CA LEU A 171 19.54 12.21 -16.38
C LEU A 171 20.94 12.30 -16.98
N THR A 172 21.83 11.36 -16.68
CA THR A 172 23.17 11.29 -17.26
C THR A 172 23.10 10.69 -18.68
N PRO A 173 23.63 11.34 -19.72
CA PRO A 173 23.59 10.81 -21.08
C PRO A 173 24.32 9.46 -21.22
N LYS A 174 23.77 8.56 -22.04
CA LYS A 174 24.37 7.29 -22.49
C LYS A 174 24.69 6.27 -21.37
N THR A 175 24.11 6.42 -20.19
CA THR A 175 24.26 5.46 -19.07
C THR A 175 23.32 4.27 -19.15
N ILE A 176 22.08 4.50 -19.62
CA ILE A 176 21.02 3.50 -19.72
C ILE A 176 20.46 3.53 -21.15
N VAL A 177 20.24 2.36 -21.72
CA VAL A 177 19.63 2.19 -23.04
C VAL A 177 18.10 2.24 -22.96
N PHE A 178 17.49 2.95 -23.89
CA PHE A 178 16.03 3.08 -24.08
C PHE A 178 15.71 3.02 -25.57
N LEU A 179 14.61 2.35 -25.93
CA LEU A 179 14.09 2.34 -27.29
C LEU A 179 13.27 3.59 -27.59
N THR A 180 12.62 4.16 -26.58
CA THR A 180 11.78 5.35 -26.75
C THR A 180 12.02 6.38 -25.64
N SER A 181 11.81 7.65 -25.96
CA SER A 181 11.87 8.73 -24.96
C SER A 181 10.82 8.58 -23.86
N PHE A 182 9.72 7.86 -24.15
CA PHE A 182 8.66 7.63 -23.18
C PHE A 182 9.08 6.63 -22.08
N GLU A 183 9.81 5.57 -22.42
CA GLU A 183 10.35 4.64 -21.42
C GLU A 183 11.18 5.41 -20.39
N LYS A 184 12.09 6.26 -20.87
CA LYS A 184 12.91 7.13 -20.01
C LYS A 184 12.03 8.01 -19.11
N PHE A 185 11.00 8.64 -19.66
CA PHE A 185 10.05 9.44 -18.90
C PHE A 185 9.34 8.64 -17.82
N GLY A 186 8.81 7.46 -18.13
CA GLY A 186 8.14 6.60 -17.16
C GLY A 186 9.07 6.15 -16.03
N TRP A 187 10.33 5.83 -16.35
CA TRP A 187 11.35 5.50 -15.35
C TRP A 187 11.72 6.69 -14.46
N ILE A 188 11.72 7.92 -14.99
CA ILE A 188 11.88 9.14 -14.18
C ILE A 188 10.74 9.26 -13.16
N ILE A 189 9.48 9.10 -13.59
CA ILE A 189 8.32 9.13 -12.68
C ILE A 189 8.43 8.03 -11.62
N PHE A 190 8.85 6.83 -12.01
CA PHE A 190 9.10 5.73 -11.08
C PHE A 190 10.14 6.12 -10.02
N PHE A 191 11.34 6.55 -10.37
CA PHE A 191 12.37 6.85 -9.36
C PHE A 191 12.08 8.12 -8.54
N ILE A 192 11.36 9.10 -9.10
CA ILE A 192 10.78 10.20 -8.31
C ILE A 192 9.90 9.61 -7.22
N SER A 193 8.96 8.73 -7.58
CA SER A 193 8.05 8.12 -6.62
C SER A 193 8.80 7.36 -5.52
N ILE A 194 9.85 6.60 -5.86
CA ILE A 194 10.70 5.89 -4.89
C ILE A 194 11.40 6.85 -3.93
N ALA A 195 11.95 7.98 -4.41
CA ALA A 195 12.53 8.99 -3.53
C ALA A 195 11.47 9.58 -2.57
N PHE A 196 10.24 9.80 -3.06
CA PHE A 196 9.13 10.28 -2.25
C PHE A 196 8.59 9.23 -1.27
N VAL A 197 8.75 7.92 -1.52
CA VAL A 197 8.44 6.87 -0.52
C VAL A 197 9.21 7.14 0.76
N CYS A 198 10.50 7.51 0.68
CA CYS A 198 11.27 7.83 1.87
C CYS A 198 10.64 8.97 2.67
N VAL A 199 10.26 10.06 2.01
CA VAL A 199 9.71 11.26 2.65
C VAL A 199 8.34 10.94 3.27
N GLY A 200 7.45 10.33 2.49
CA GLY A 200 6.09 10.01 2.91
C GLY A 200 6.05 8.98 4.04
N SER A 201 6.84 7.91 3.93
CA SER A 201 6.91 6.86 4.94
C SER A 201 7.57 7.35 6.22
N ALA A 202 8.67 8.11 6.13
CA ALA A 202 9.28 8.73 7.31
C ALA A 202 8.29 9.66 8.03
N TYR A 203 7.53 10.48 7.29
CA TYR A 203 6.51 11.34 7.89
C TYR A 203 5.42 10.54 8.61
N TYR A 204 4.94 9.45 8.01
CA TYR A 204 4.00 8.53 8.64
C TYR A 204 4.58 7.93 9.93
N HIS A 205 5.81 7.40 9.93
CA HIS A 205 6.40 6.75 11.12
C HIS A 205 6.72 7.74 12.24
N LEU A 206 6.99 9.01 11.91
CA LEU A 206 7.12 10.06 12.91
C LEU A 206 5.80 10.33 13.66
N ARG A 207 4.65 10.16 13.00
CA ARG A 207 3.32 10.46 13.55
C ARG A 207 2.27 9.48 12.98
N PRO A 208 2.19 8.23 13.45
CA PRO A 208 1.44 7.17 12.76
C PRO A 208 -0.08 7.34 12.91
N TYR A 209 -0.68 8.05 11.95
CA TYR A 209 -2.12 8.25 11.81
C TYR A 209 -2.56 8.06 10.36
N ASN A 210 -3.84 7.77 10.12
CA ASN A 210 -4.42 7.69 8.76
C ASN A 210 -4.11 8.92 7.89
N SER A 211 -4.19 10.14 8.46
CA SER A 211 -3.89 11.39 7.75
C SER A 211 -2.44 11.51 7.27
N THR A 212 -1.52 10.84 7.97
CA THR A 212 -0.09 10.79 7.59
C THR A 212 0.22 9.58 6.70
N LEU A 213 -0.50 8.46 6.87
CA LEU A 213 -0.35 7.24 6.09
C LEU A 213 -0.69 7.42 4.60
N VAL A 214 -1.55 8.39 4.26
CA VAL A 214 -1.79 8.78 2.86
C VAL A 214 -0.49 9.12 2.14
N TRP A 215 0.44 9.80 2.82
CA TRP A 215 1.70 10.25 2.24
C TRP A 215 2.70 9.10 2.05
N ASP A 216 2.61 8.03 2.83
CA ASP A 216 3.37 6.79 2.61
C ASP A 216 2.82 6.03 1.38
N ARG A 217 1.49 5.94 1.28
CA ARG A 217 0.81 5.16 0.24
C ARG A 217 0.85 5.79 -1.15
N LEU A 218 0.69 7.09 -1.24
CA LEU A 218 0.64 7.82 -2.50
C LEU A 218 1.89 7.61 -3.39
N PRO A 219 3.14 7.80 -2.90
CA PRO A 219 4.32 7.52 -3.72
C PRO A 219 4.44 6.02 -4.07
N MET A 220 4.02 5.11 -3.18
CA MET A 220 3.99 3.69 -3.50
C MET A 220 3.05 3.37 -4.67
N THR A 221 1.82 3.92 -4.68
CA THR A 221 0.87 3.66 -5.77
C THR A 221 1.35 4.23 -7.10
N VAL A 222 1.99 5.40 -7.10
CA VAL A 222 2.65 5.95 -8.29
C VAL A 222 3.76 5.01 -8.77
N GLY A 223 4.59 4.47 -7.87
CA GLY A 223 5.66 3.54 -8.25
C GLY A 223 5.14 2.25 -8.87
N PHE A 224 4.15 1.62 -8.26
CA PHE A 224 3.51 0.41 -8.81
C PHE A 224 2.84 0.65 -10.16
N SER A 225 2.02 1.69 -10.26
CA SER A 225 1.34 2.06 -11.51
C SER A 225 2.33 2.39 -12.62
N SER A 226 3.42 3.10 -12.30
CA SER A 226 4.48 3.43 -13.26
C SER A 226 5.16 2.17 -13.79
N LEU A 227 5.52 1.24 -12.90
CA LEU A 227 6.19 -0.02 -13.26
C LEU A 227 5.31 -0.90 -14.15
N VAL A 228 4.02 -1.02 -13.83
CA VAL A 228 3.06 -1.76 -14.65
C VAL A 228 2.91 -1.12 -16.03
N GLY A 229 2.74 0.20 -16.10
CA GLY A 229 2.63 0.93 -17.37
C GLY A 229 3.87 0.79 -18.25
N LEU A 230 5.06 0.86 -17.65
CA LEU A 230 6.33 0.62 -18.33
C LEU A 230 6.43 -0.79 -18.89
N LEU A 231 6.03 -1.82 -18.15
CA LEU A 231 6.08 -3.19 -18.64
C LEU A 231 5.07 -3.44 -19.77
N ILE A 232 3.93 -2.77 -19.78
CA ILE A 232 2.99 -2.82 -20.92
C ILE A 232 3.62 -2.15 -22.16
N ASP A 233 4.29 -1.00 -21.98
CA ASP A 233 5.01 -0.29 -23.04
C ASP A 233 6.14 -1.15 -23.63
N GLU A 234 7.01 -1.68 -22.76
CA GLU A 234 8.23 -2.41 -23.14
C GLU A 234 7.93 -3.82 -23.71
N ARG A 235 6.84 -4.48 -23.29
CA ARG A 235 6.63 -5.92 -23.58
C ARG A 235 5.38 -6.27 -24.37
N ILE A 236 4.35 -5.42 -24.34
CA ILE A 236 3.08 -5.70 -25.00
C ILE A 236 2.96 -4.82 -26.24
N ASN A 237 2.86 -3.51 -26.04
CA ASN A 237 2.70 -2.56 -27.12
C ASN A 237 2.98 -1.14 -26.63
N PRO A 238 3.87 -0.37 -27.29
CA PRO A 238 4.25 0.95 -26.83
C PRO A 238 3.14 2.00 -26.99
N ILE A 239 2.21 1.83 -27.93
CA ILE A 239 1.05 2.73 -28.08
C ILE A 239 0.11 2.51 -26.90
N LEU A 240 -0.18 1.24 -26.58
CA LEU A 240 -1.05 0.88 -25.45
C LEU A 240 -0.43 1.29 -24.10
N GLY A 241 0.87 1.04 -23.90
CA GLY A 241 1.58 1.43 -22.68
C GLY A 241 1.50 2.93 -22.43
N LYS A 242 1.82 3.74 -23.44
CA LYS A 242 1.68 5.21 -23.39
C LYS A 242 0.26 5.67 -23.09
N ALA A 243 -0.72 5.07 -23.77
CA ALA A 243 -2.12 5.43 -23.59
C ALA A 243 -2.62 5.11 -22.18
N LEU A 244 -2.27 3.94 -21.62
CA LEU A 244 -2.73 3.49 -20.30
C LEU A 244 -1.99 4.14 -19.13
N PHE A 245 -0.73 4.53 -19.31
CA PHE A 245 0.11 5.09 -18.26
C PHE A 245 -0.56 6.19 -17.41
N PRO A 246 -1.13 7.28 -18.00
CA PRO A 246 -1.80 8.31 -17.19
C PRO A 246 -3.02 7.78 -16.42
N PHE A 247 -3.76 6.81 -16.97
CA PHE A 247 -4.90 6.21 -16.29
C PHE A 247 -4.48 5.32 -15.13
N LEU A 248 -3.38 4.58 -15.27
CA LEU A 248 -2.80 3.78 -14.18
C LEU A 248 -2.33 4.67 -13.04
N LEU A 249 -1.68 5.80 -13.35
CA LEU A 249 -1.30 6.80 -12.35
C LEU A 249 -2.53 7.38 -11.66
N ALA A 250 -3.52 7.82 -12.42
CA ALA A 250 -4.77 8.37 -11.89
C ALA A 250 -5.50 7.35 -11.00
N ALA A 251 -5.55 6.07 -11.38
CA ALA A 251 -6.10 5.00 -10.56
C ALA A 251 -5.32 4.84 -9.24
N GLY A 252 -3.99 4.96 -9.28
CA GLY A 252 -3.14 4.95 -8.09
C GLY A 252 -3.49 6.09 -7.12
N PHE A 253 -3.59 7.33 -7.59
CA PHE A 253 -4.00 8.47 -6.79
C PHE A 253 -5.43 8.33 -6.26
N ALA A 254 -6.36 7.97 -7.14
CA ALA A 254 -7.78 7.80 -6.81
C ALA A 254 -7.96 6.69 -5.76
N SER A 255 -7.17 5.62 -5.79
CA SER A 255 -7.24 4.55 -4.80
C SER A 255 -6.91 5.03 -3.38
N CYS A 256 -5.87 5.88 -3.24
CA CYS A 256 -5.49 6.48 -1.96
C CYS A 256 -6.54 7.49 -1.48
N ALA A 257 -7.03 8.35 -2.38
CA ALA A 257 -8.07 9.32 -2.05
C ALA A 257 -9.36 8.62 -1.62
N TYR A 258 -9.79 7.60 -2.37
CA TYR A 258 -10.97 6.80 -2.05
C TYR A 258 -10.86 6.16 -0.68
N TRP A 259 -9.72 5.52 -0.39
CA TRP A 259 -9.48 4.96 0.93
C TRP A 259 -9.58 6.03 2.02
N TYR A 260 -8.94 7.19 1.84
CA TYR A 260 -8.95 8.26 2.85
C TYR A 260 -10.35 8.79 3.17
N TYR A 261 -11.22 8.96 2.15
CA TYR A 261 -12.55 9.53 2.34
C TYR A 261 -13.64 8.50 2.69
N ARG A 262 -13.44 7.23 2.30
CA ARG A 262 -14.46 6.17 2.43
C ARG A 262 -14.10 5.09 3.43
N ASP A 263 -12.89 5.16 3.99
CA ASP A 263 -12.29 4.13 4.84
C ASP A 263 -12.43 2.73 4.22
N ASP A 264 -12.06 2.61 2.95
CA ASP A 264 -12.16 1.34 2.21
C ASP A 264 -10.90 1.11 1.37
N LEU A 265 -10.15 0.09 1.76
CA LEU A 265 -8.85 -0.26 1.22
C LEU A 265 -8.91 -1.05 -0.08
N ARG A 266 -10.07 -1.57 -0.51
CA ARG A 266 -10.14 -2.50 -1.66
C ARG A 266 -9.46 -1.97 -2.93
N PRO A 267 -9.70 -0.72 -3.38
CA PRO A 267 -9.01 -0.19 -4.55
C PRO A 267 -7.49 -0.07 -4.34
N TYR A 268 -7.05 0.34 -3.15
CA TYR A 268 -5.63 0.45 -2.82
C TYR A 268 -4.96 -0.93 -2.77
N ILE A 269 -5.62 -1.93 -2.20
CA ILE A 269 -5.15 -3.33 -2.17
C ILE A 269 -4.92 -3.84 -3.59
N LEU A 270 -5.83 -3.55 -4.52
CA LEU A 270 -5.64 -3.90 -5.93
C LEU A 270 -4.38 -3.22 -6.49
N VAL A 271 -4.24 -1.90 -6.35
CA VAL A 271 -3.06 -1.18 -6.86
C VAL A 271 -1.76 -1.69 -6.23
N GLN A 272 -1.77 -2.05 -4.95
CA GLN A 272 -0.58 -2.51 -4.23
C GLN A 272 -0.18 -3.95 -4.56
N PHE A 273 -1.14 -4.88 -4.59
CA PHE A 273 -0.85 -6.32 -4.68
C PHE A 273 -1.02 -6.90 -6.06
N PHE A 274 -1.90 -6.34 -6.91
CA PHE A 274 -2.08 -6.81 -8.26
C PHE A 274 -0.77 -6.83 -9.08
N PRO A 275 0.13 -5.82 -8.99
CA PRO A 275 1.42 -5.87 -9.66
C PRO A 275 2.27 -7.11 -9.32
N MET A 276 2.17 -7.66 -8.11
CA MET A 276 2.98 -8.81 -7.69
C MET A 276 2.57 -10.11 -8.40
N ILE A 277 1.35 -10.17 -8.93
CA ILE A 277 0.86 -11.29 -9.76
C ILE A 277 1.00 -10.91 -11.24
N TYR A 278 0.63 -9.67 -11.57
CA TYR A 278 0.58 -9.16 -12.92
C TYR A 278 1.94 -9.09 -13.59
N ILE A 279 2.99 -8.70 -12.86
CA ILE A 279 4.36 -8.65 -13.39
C ILE A 279 4.83 -10.05 -13.79
N PRO A 280 4.88 -11.06 -12.90
CA PRO A 280 5.25 -12.42 -13.30
C PRO A 280 4.42 -12.95 -14.48
N MET A 281 3.11 -12.70 -14.49
CA MET A 281 2.24 -13.09 -15.58
C MET A 281 2.64 -12.43 -16.91
N LEU A 282 2.90 -11.11 -16.91
CA LEU A 282 3.42 -10.40 -18.08
C LEU A 282 4.72 -11.03 -18.58
N LEU A 283 5.66 -11.34 -17.69
CA LEU A 283 6.93 -11.95 -18.07
C LEU A 283 6.76 -13.33 -18.73
N LEU A 284 5.74 -14.09 -18.35
CA LEU A 284 5.44 -15.40 -18.94
C LEU A 284 4.80 -15.29 -20.34
N ILE A 285 3.89 -14.34 -20.54
CA ILE A 285 3.12 -14.22 -21.79
C ILE A 285 3.78 -13.34 -22.85
N SER A 286 4.83 -12.59 -22.50
CA SER A 286 5.46 -11.61 -23.38
C SER A 286 6.96 -11.80 -23.50
N SER A 287 7.47 -11.60 -24.71
CA SER A 287 8.91 -11.59 -24.96
C SER A 287 9.53 -10.33 -24.38
N SER A 288 10.77 -10.45 -23.88
CA SER A 288 11.52 -9.29 -23.42
C SER A 288 12.27 -8.65 -24.58
N VAL A 289 12.28 -7.33 -24.63
CA VAL A 289 13.18 -6.56 -25.52
C VAL A 289 14.53 -6.27 -24.85
N TYR A 290 14.59 -6.36 -23.53
CA TYR A 290 15.79 -6.12 -22.74
C TYR A 290 16.27 -7.38 -22.00
N SER A 291 17.57 -7.47 -21.77
CA SER A 291 18.17 -8.51 -20.93
C SER A 291 17.79 -8.37 -19.44
N HIS A 292 18.18 -9.33 -18.60
CA HIS A 292 18.00 -9.29 -17.13
C HIS A 292 16.56 -9.31 -16.60
N THR A 293 15.62 -9.88 -17.37
CA THR A 293 14.19 -9.98 -16.99
C THR A 293 13.95 -10.62 -15.61
N LEU A 294 14.79 -11.58 -15.18
CA LEU A 294 14.66 -12.23 -13.87
C LEU A 294 14.77 -11.26 -12.68
N CYS A 295 15.34 -10.07 -12.87
CA CYS A 295 15.41 -9.05 -11.82
C CYS A 295 14.01 -8.59 -11.35
N TYR A 296 13.01 -8.59 -12.25
CA TYR A 296 11.63 -8.33 -11.86
C TYR A 296 11.08 -9.39 -10.91
N ILE A 297 11.43 -10.68 -11.11
CA ILE A 297 11.03 -11.77 -10.22
C ILE A 297 11.70 -11.61 -8.85
N TYR A 298 13.01 -11.34 -8.81
CA TYR A 298 13.71 -11.11 -7.54
C TYR A 298 13.13 -9.91 -6.77
N ALA A 299 12.80 -8.83 -7.47
CA ALA A 299 12.14 -7.66 -6.86
C ALA A 299 10.76 -8.01 -6.29
N CYS A 300 9.93 -8.76 -7.03
CA CYS A 300 8.64 -9.25 -6.54
C CYS A 300 8.81 -10.15 -5.31
N THR A 301 9.77 -11.07 -5.31
CA THR A 301 10.06 -11.94 -4.17
C THR A 301 10.45 -11.13 -2.93
N LEU A 302 11.36 -10.17 -3.06
CA LEU A 302 11.77 -9.32 -1.94
C LEU A 302 10.61 -8.47 -1.41
N TYR A 303 9.75 -7.96 -2.29
CA TYR A 303 8.55 -7.24 -1.84
C TYR A 303 7.55 -8.16 -1.14
N SER A 304 7.34 -9.38 -1.61
CA SER A 304 6.52 -10.38 -0.90
C SER A 304 7.08 -10.69 0.48
N LEU A 305 8.40 -10.84 0.61
CA LEU A 305 9.07 -11.02 1.91
C LEU A 305 8.95 -9.78 2.80
N ALA A 306 8.96 -8.57 2.23
CA ALA A 306 8.70 -7.34 2.96
C ALA A 306 7.29 -7.35 3.56
N LYS A 307 6.27 -7.71 2.76
CA LYS A 307 4.89 -7.82 3.26
C LYS A 307 4.72 -8.88 4.33
N LEU A 308 5.40 -10.03 4.20
CA LEU A 308 5.42 -11.05 5.25
C LEU A 308 6.05 -10.51 6.54
N SER A 309 7.16 -9.76 6.42
CA SER A 309 7.85 -9.14 7.56
C SER A 309 6.96 -8.11 8.27
N GLU A 310 6.16 -7.34 7.52
CA GLU A 310 5.18 -6.41 8.09
C GLU A 310 4.07 -7.12 8.88
N VAL A 311 3.50 -8.19 8.32
CA VAL A 311 2.46 -8.98 9.03
C VAL A 311 3.02 -9.65 10.28
N THR A 312 4.31 -9.96 10.29
CA THR A 312 5.01 -10.64 11.39
C THR A 312 5.88 -9.69 12.22
N ASP A 313 5.56 -8.39 12.23
CA ASP A 313 6.38 -7.33 12.81
C ASP A 313 6.90 -7.66 14.23
N LYS A 314 5.97 -7.99 15.13
CA LYS A 314 6.27 -8.33 16.53
C LYS A 314 7.02 -9.66 16.66
N GLN A 315 6.76 -10.63 15.79
CA GLN A 315 7.42 -11.93 15.79
C GLN A 315 8.88 -11.77 15.38
N VAL A 316 9.14 -11.05 14.28
CA VAL A 316 10.49 -10.73 13.83
C VAL A 316 11.24 -9.96 14.92
N PHE A 317 10.62 -8.96 15.53
CA PHE A 317 11.25 -8.20 16.60
C PHE A 317 11.69 -9.08 17.78
N ARG A 318 10.86 -10.04 18.20
CA ARG A 318 11.24 -11.00 19.25
C ARG A 318 12.35 -11.95 18.81
N LEU A 319 12.28 -12.46 17.58
CA LEU A 319 13.28 -13.39 17.03
C LEU A 319 14.65 -12.74 16.86
N THR A 320 14.69 -11.43 16.57
CA THR A 320 15.93 -10.65 16.46
C THR A 320 16.41 -10.11 17.82
N LEU A 321 15.88 -10.63 18.94
CA LEU A 321 16.21 -10.17 20.30
C LEU A 321 15.98 -8.65 20.50
N ASN A 322 14.89 -8.14 19.93
CA ASN A 322 14.51 -6.73 19.96
C ASN A 322 15.54 -5.80 19.29
N THR A 323 16.28 -6.27 18.29
CA THR A 323 17.22 -5.43 17.54
C THR A 323 16.57 -4.77 16.34
N ILE A 324 15.87 -5.54 15.50
CA ILE A 324 15.23 -5.09 14.25
C ILE A 324 13.79 -5.62 14.19
N SER A 325 12.82 -4.73 13.98
CA SER A 325 11.40 -5.10 13.82
C SER A 325 11.12 -5.64 12.42
N GLY A 326 10.01 -6.36 12.25
CA GLY A 326 9.63 -6.82 10.91
C GLY A 326 9.23 -5.66 10.00
N HIS A 327 8.75 -4.55 10.57
CA HIS A 327 8.46 -3.33 9.85
C HIS A 327 9.71 -2.60 9.38
N THR A 328 10.76 -2.53 10.21
CA THR A 328 12.08 -2.05 9.77
C THR A 328 12.63 -2.94 8.66
N LEU A 329 12.55 -4.26 8.83
CA LEU A 329 13.01 -5.23 7.81
C LEU A 329 12.23 -5.09 6.49
N LYS A 330 10.92 -4.77 6.54
CA LYS A 330 10.11 -4.57 5.34
C LYS A 330 10.68 -3.46 4.46
N HIS A 331 11.08 -2.33 5.04
CA HIS A 331 11.60 -1.20 4.28
C HIS A 331 12.90 -1.58 3.58
N LEU A 332 13.79 -2.27 4.31
CA LEU A 332 15.06 -2.73 3.76
C LEU A 332 14.88 -3.74 2.62
N LEU A 333 13.98 -4.72 2.78
CA LEU A 333 13.67 -5.71 1.75
C LEU A 333 13.06 -5.06 0.51
N ALA A 334 12.06 -4.19 0.69
CA ALA A 334 11.43 -3.49 -0.41
C ALA A 334 12.43 -2.57 -1.15
N ALA A 335 13.24 -1.80 -0.43
CA ALA A 335 14.28 -0.96 -1.03
C ALA A 335 15.33 -1.80 -1.79
N SER A 336 15.70 -2.97 -1.27
CA SER A 336 16.60 -3.90 -1.95
C SER A 336 15.99 -4.43 -3.25
N GLY A 337 14.67 -4.70 -3.29
CA GLY A 337 13.96 -5.04 -4.51
C GLY A 337 14.07 -3.93 -5.57
N ILE A 338 13.89 -2.67 -5.17
CA ILE A 338 14.06 -1.53 -6.08
C ILE A 338 15.53 -1.36 -6.51
N ALA A 339 16.49 -1.64 -5.63
CA ALA A 339 17.91 -1.62 -5.98
C ALA A 339 18.25 -2.67 -7.06
N ILE A 340 17.61 -3.84 -7.05
CA ILE A 340 17.75 -4.85 -8.11
C ILE A 340 17.17 -4.33 -9.43
N ILE A 341 16.02 -3.65 -9.41
CA ILE A 341 15.46 -2.99 -10.61
C ILE A 341 16.43 -1.92 -11.14
N LEU A 342 17.02 -1.11 -10.26
CA LEU A 342 18.01 -0.12 -10.65
C LEU A 342 19.28 -0.76 -11.25
N TYR A 343 19.77 -1.84 -10.65
CA TYR A 343 20.88 -2.63 -11.19
C TYR A 343 20.53 -3.13 -12.59
N MET A 344 19.36 -3.75 -12.77
CA MET A 344 18.87 -4.23 -14.06
C MET A 344 18.87 -3.11 -15.09
N LEU A 345 18.34 -1.92 -14.78
CA LEU A 345 18.34 -0.79 -15.71
C LEU A 345 19.75 -0.36 -16.11
N LYS A 346 20.68 -0.34 -15.16
CA LYS A 346 22.05 0.07 -15.41
C LYS A 346 22.80 -0.89 -16.34
N VAL A 347 22.52 -2.20 -16.25
CA VAL A 347 23.28 -3.23 -16.97
C VAL A 347 22.53 -3.87 -18.15
N ARG A 348 21.25 -3.51 -18.36
CA ARG A 348 20.46 -4.10 -19.45
C ARG A 348 21.03 -3.74 -20.82
N VAL A 349 20.85 -4.66 -21.75
CA VAL A 349 21.10 -4.49 -23.18
C VAL A 349 19.84 -4.81 -23.97
N ILE A 350 19.74 -4.30 -25.19
CA ILE A 350 18.68 -4.66 -26.14
C ILE A 350 19.00 -6.06 -26.69
N LEU A 351 18.00 -6.94 -26.74
CA LEU A 351 18.11 -8.33 -27.20
C LEU A 351 18.00 -8.48 -28.72
#